data_AF-A0A2V5P391-F1
#
_entry.id   AF-A0A2V5P391-F1
#
_cell.length_a   1.000
_cell.length_b   1.000
_cell.length_c   1.000
_cell.angle_alpha   90.00
_cell.angle_beta   90.00
_cell.angle_gamma   90.00
#
_symmetry.space_group_name_H-M   'P 1'
#
loop_
_entity.id
_entity.type
_entity.pdbx_description
1 polymer ?
#
loop_
_entity_poly.entity_id
_entity_poly.type
_entity_poly.pdbx_seq_one_letter_code
_entity_poly.pdbx_strand_id
1 'polypeptide(L)'
;MHTITNNYRDAHILNLGSGGQSGPYLVTQTGVSPRDPMPKTHMFVLRPDGYWVDFNAYASQGKPEAMDEIVFSTTTQVMETFGKLFGAPRVLELPVNEEGLKAWIERQEHSDPLEAARAWAIGYQERHRKKRRR
;
A
#
# COMPACT_ATOMS: atom_id res chain seq x y z
N MET A 1 -18.00 -2.48 -10.01
CA MET A 1 -16.74 -2.91 -9.35
C MET A 1 -15.76 -3.25 -10.46
N HIS A 2 -14.55 -2.71 -10.42
CA HIS A 2 -13.53 -2.99 -11.42
C HIS A 2 -12.44 -3.86 -10.82
N THR A 3 -11.98 -4.86 -11.57
CA THR A 3 -10.77 -5.61 -11.23
C THR A 3 -9.59 -4.65 -11.28
N ILE A 4 -8.63 -4.83 -10.36
CA ILE A 4 -7.38 -4.07 -10.42
C ILE A 4 -6.67 -4.29 -11.77
N THR A 5 -5.74 -3.41 -12.12
CA THR A 5 -5.03 -3.43 -13.41
C THR A 5 -3.55 -3.10 -13.21
N ASN A 6 -2.72 -3.41 -14.21
CA ASN A 6 -1.33 -2.96 -14.24
C ASN A 6 -1.16 -1.59 -14.94
N ASN A 7 -2.25 -0.87 -15.18
CA ASN A 7 -2.20 0.43 -15.83
C ASN A 7 -1.94 1.51 -14.78
N TYR A 8 -0.83 2.24 -14.94
CA TYR A 8 -0.42 3.29 -14.00
C TYR A 8 -1.49 4.38 -13.81
N ARG A 9 -2.36 4.61 -14.80
CA ARG A 9 -3.43 5.62 -14.73
C ARG A 9 -4.57 5.24 -13.78
N ASP A 10 -4.70 3.95 -13.51
CA ASP A 10 -5.73 3.42 -12.63
C ASP A 10 -5.22 3.34 -11.18
N ALA A 11 -3.94 3.66 -10.94
CA ALA A 11 -3.30 3.63 -9.64
C ALA A 11 -3.12 5.05 -9.06
N HIS A 12 -3.15 5.13 -7.74
CA HIS A 12 -2.82 6.34 -6.98
C HIS A 12 -1.40 6.24 -6.45
N ILE A 13 -0.57 7.26 -6.74
CA ILE A 13 0.77 7.38 -6.18
C ILE A 13 0.73 8.41 -5.05
N LEU A 14 0.86 7.93 -3.82
CA LEU A 14 0.89 8.75 -2.62
C LEU A 14 2.34 9.13 -2.29
N ASN A 15 2.63 10.43 -2.22
CA ASN A 15 3.92 10.91 -1.71
C ASN A 15 3.92 10.87 -0.17
N LEU A 16 4.83 10.10 0.41
CA LEU A 16 5.04 9.98 1.85
C LEU A 16 6.21 10.86 2.34
N GLY A 17 6.77 11.73 1.49
CA GLY A 17 7.76 12.72 1.89
C GLY A 17 7.16 13.88 2.70
N SER A 18 7.95 14.46 3.60
CA SER A 18 7.53 15.62 4.42
C SER A 18 8.09 16.93 3.88
N GLY A 19 7.37 18.05 4.04
CA GLY A 19 7.91 19.40 3.84
C GLY A 19 8.40 19.67 2.41
N GLY A 20 7.69 19.17 1.40
CA GLY A 20 8.05 19.33 -0.01
C GLY A 20 9.10 18.35 -0.52
N GLN A 21 9.56 17.41 0.31
CA GLN A 21 10.44 16.33 -0.15
C GLN A 21 9.69 15.37 -1.07
N SER A 22 10.37 14.98 -2.15
CA SER A 22 9.91 13.95 -3.06
C SER A 22 10.29 12.58 -2.50
N GLY A 23 9.27 11.80 -2.17
CA GLY A 23 9.43 10.44 -1.74
C GLY A 23 9.67 10.27 -0.23
N PRO A 24 9.50 9.04 0.26
CA PRO A 24 9.21 7.85 -0.54
C PRO A 24 7.71 7.76 -0.91
N TYR A 25 7.32 6.83 -1.79
CA TYR A 25 6.00 6.75 -2.40
C TYR A 25 5.31 5.43 -2.09
N LEU A 26 3.99 5.47 -1.92
CA LEU A 26 3.13 4.29 -1.86
C LEU A 26 2.22 4.27 -3.08
N VAL A 27 2.09 3.12 -3.73
CA VAL A 27 1.22 2.96 -4.90
C VAL A 27 0.02 2.12 -4.50
N THR A 28 -1.18 2.65 -4.69
CA THR A 28 -2.43 2.01 -4.30
C THR A 28 -3.43 1.93 -5.45
N GLN A 29 -4.34 0.96 -5.40
CA GLN A 29 -5.48 0.86 -6.30
C GLN A 29 -6.65 0.21 -5.58
N THR A 30 -7.85 0.78 -5.70
CA THR A 30 -9.07 0.19 -5.15
C THR A 30 -9.79 -0.62 -6.21
N GLY A 31 -10.09 -1.88 -5.93
CA GLY A 31 -10.71 -2.77 -6.90
C GLY A 31 -10.97 -4.17 -6.34
N VAL A 32 -11.20 -5.12 -7.24
CA VAL A 32 -11.41 -6.53 -6.91
C VAL A 32 -10.17 -7.34 -7.32
N SER A 33 -9.79 -8.34 -6.53
CA SER A 33 -8.76 -9.29 -6.93
C SER A 33 -9.23 -10.11 -8.15
N PRO A 34 -8.39 -10.31 -9.17
CA PRO A 34 -8.75 -11.10 -10.36
C PRO A 34 -9.02 -12.58 -10.06
N ARG A 35 -8.68 -13.06 -8.87
CA ARG A 35 -8.83 -14.47 -8.45
C ARG A 35 -9.85 -14.68 -7.34
N ASP A 36 -10.55 -13.62 -6.92
CA ASP A 36 -11.47 -13.70 -5.80
C ASP A 36 -12.74 -14.48 -6.18
N PRO A 37 -13.07 -15.61 -5.51
CA PRO A 37 -14.31 -16.34 -5.78
C PRO A 37 -15.56 -15.53 -5.40
N MET A 38 -15.43 -14.55 -4.49
CA MET A 38 -16.51 -13.67 -4.07
C MET A 38 -16.07 -12.21 -4.26
N PRO A 39 -16.50 -11.54 -5.34
CA PRO A 39 -16.03 -10.19 -5.66
C PRO A 39 -16.29 -9.20 -4.52
N LYS A 40 -15.21 -8.80 -3.84
CA LYS A 40 -15.23 -7.72 -2.85
C LYS A 40 -14.26 -6.63 -3.28
N THR A 41 -14.63 -5.38 -2.99
CA THR A 41 -13.76 -4.24 -3.24
C THR A 41 -12.78 -4.10 -2.07
N HIS A 42 -11.50 -4.18 -2.37
CA HIS A 42 -10.39 -3.99 -1.42
C HIS A 42 -9.46 -2.89 -1.95
N MET A 43 -8.65 -2.33 -1.06
CA MET A 43 -7.53 -1.50 -1.47
C MET A 43 -6.28 -2.36 -1.59
N PHE A 44 -5.65 -2.36 -2.76
CA PHE A 44 -4.41 -3.06 -3.03
C PHE A 44 -3.24 -2.09 -3.01
N VAL A 45 -2.09 -2.58 -2.56
CA VAL A 45 -0.80 -1.89 -2.63
C VAL A 45 0.12 -2.63 -3.59
N LEU A 46 0.83 -1.88 -4.43
CA LEU A 46 1.85 -2.45 -5.29
C LEU A 46 3.18 -2.52 -4.52
N ARG A 47 3.81 -3.69 -4.56
CA ARG A 47 5.16 -3.90 -4.02
C ARG A 47 6.23 -3.57 -5.07
N PRO A 48 7.45 -3.20 -4.65
CA PRO A 48 8.59 -3.02 -5.55
C PRO A 48 8.99 -4.27 -6.37
N ASP A 49 8.57 -5.46 -5.95
CA ASP A 49 8.78 -6.72 -6.68
C ASP A 49 7.73 -6.95 -7.78
N GLY A 50 6.73 -6.08 -7.91
CA GLY A 50 5.70 -6.13 -8.94
C GLY A 50 4.43 -6.91 -8.57
N TYR A 51 4.27 -7.35 -7.33
CA TYR A 51 3.02 -7.97 -6.87
C TYR A 51 2.08 -6.95 -6.24
N TRP A 52 0.79 -7.12 -6.49
CA TRP A 52 -0.28 -6.44 -5.75
C TRP A 52 -0.64 -7.24 -4.51
N VAL A 53 -0.90 -6.57 -3.39
CA VAL A 53 -1.29 -7.22 -2.14
C VAL A 53 -2.42 -6.43 -1.50
N ASP A 54 -3.35 -7.12 -0.84
CA ASP A 54 -4.37 -6.47 -0.03
C ASP A 54 -3.71 -5.65 1.09
N PHE A 55 -4.04 -4.36 1.16
CA PHE A 55 -3.55 -3.46 2.21
C PHE A 55 -3.87 -3.97 3.61
N ASN A 56 -5.02 -4.61 3.81
CA ASN A 56 -5.43 -5.18 5.08
C ASN A 56 -4.47 -6.28 5.57
N ALA A 57 -3.79 -6.98 4.66
CA ALA A 57 -2.79 -7.98 5.03
C ALA A 57 -1.55 -7.33 5.68
N TYR A 58 -1.20 -6.10 5.32
CA TYR A 58 -0.14 -5.36 6.00
C TYR A 58 -0.66 -4.65 7.26
N ALA A 59 -1.84 -4.03 7.17
CA ALA A 59 -2.45 -3.34 8.29
C ALA A 59 -2.67 -4.26 9.50
N SER A 60 -3.09 -5.50 9.23
CA SER A 60 -3.35 -6.53 10.24
C SER A 60 -2.11 -7.11 10.91
N GLN A 61 -0.92 -6.96 10.33
CA GLN A 61 0.30 -7.49 10.94
C GLN A 61 0.71 -6.74 12.20
N GLY A 62 0.19 -5.53 12.42
CA GLY A 62 0.50 -4.71 13.59
C GLY A 62 1.97 -4.28 13.69
N LYS A 63 2.78 -4.55 12.64
CA LYS A 63 4.20 -4.23 12.51
C LYS A 63 4.36 -3.14 11.46
N PRO A 64 4.59 -1.88 11.87
CA PRO A 64 4.75 -0.79 10.91
C PRO A 64 5.90 -1.00 9.91
N GLU A 65 6.89 -1.83 10.25
CA GLU A 65 8.05 -2.19 9.42
C GLU A 65 7.68 -3.08 8.24
N ALA A 66 6.62 -3.89 8.34
CA ALA A 66 6.17 -4.72 7.22
C ALA A 66 5.73 -3.86 6.02
N MET A 67 5.26 -2.65 6.30
CA MET A 67 4.89 -1.69 5.26
C MET A 67 6.11 -0.96 4.67
N ASP A 68 7.31 -1.09 5.23
CA ASP A 68 8.51 -0.56 4.58
C ASP A 68 8.84 -1.37 3.31
N GLU A 69 8.36 -2.63 3.21
CA GLU A 69 8.53 -3.49 2.04
C GLU A 69 7.73 -3.05 0.81
N ILE A 70 6.69 -2.23 1.00
CA ILE A 70 5.76 -1.81 -0.08
C ILE A 70 6.01 -0.37 -0.54
N VAL A 71 7.09 0.23 -0.07
CA VAL A 71 7.42 1.63 -0.31
C VAL A 71 8.45 1.76 -1.42
N PHE A 72 8.19 2.69 -2.33
CA PHE A 72 9.12 3.06 -3.39
C PHE A 72 9.96 4.25 -2.95
N SER A 73 11.27 4.17 -3.08
CA SER A 73 12.15 5.28 -2.68
C SER A 73 11.99 6.50 -3.59
N THR A 74 11.69 6.29 -4.88
CA THR A 74 11.60 7.34 -5.89
C THR A 74 10.46 7.08 -6.88
N THR A 75 9.97 8.14 -7.54
CA THR A 75 9.02 8.00 -8.66
C THR A 75 9.62 7.19 -9.81
N THR A 76 10.92 7.29 -10.05
CA THR A 76 11.61 6.48 -11.07
C THR A 76 11.41 4.99 -10.82
N GLN A 77 11.56 4.55 -9.56
CA GLN A 77 11.33 3.16 -9.18
C GLN A 77 9.87 2.73 -9.42
N VAL A 78 8.90 3.61 -9.15
CA VAL A 78 7.49 3.36 -9.46
C VAL A 78 7.30 3.14 -10.96
N MET A 79 7.83 4.05 -11.79
CA MET A 79 7.68 3.98 -13.25
C MET A 79 8.38 2.76 -13.84
N GLU A 80 9.57 2.42 -13.37
CA GLU A 80 10.29 1.21 -13.76
C GLU A 80 9.53 -0.07 -13.39
N THR A 81 8.84 -0.06 -12.24
CA THR A 81 8.03 -1.20 -11.81
C THR A 81 6.83 -1.35 -12.73
N PHE A 82 6.06 -0.28 -12.98
CA PHE A 82 4.96 -0.31 -13.96
C PHE A 82 5.42 -0.71 -15.37
N GLY A 83 6.62 -0.26 -15.78
CA GLY A 83 7.22 -0.65 -17.05
C GLY A 83 7.53 -2.15 -17.18
N LYS A 84 7.56 -2.90 -16.07
CA LYS A 84 7.74 -4.35 -16.03
C LYS A 84 6.42 -5.11 -15.83
N LEU A 85 5.35 -4.43 -15.46
CA LEU A 85 4.04 -5.02 -15.22
C LEU A 85 3.28 -5.23 -16.54
N PHE A 86 3.55 -6.35 -17.20
CA PHE A 86 2.85 -6.73 -18.43
C PHE A 86 1.70 -7.71 -18.15
N GLY A 87 0.59 -7.53 -18.87
CA GLY A 87 -0.56 -8.42 -18.79
C GLY A 87 -1.38 -8.26 -17.51
N ALA A 88 -2.01 -9.34 -17.08
CA ALA A 88 -2.90 -9.33 -15.92
C ALA A 88 -2.15 -9.05 -14.60
N PRO A 89 -2.75 -8.29 -13.68
CA PRO A 89 -2.15 -8.04 -12.37
C PRO A 89 -1.97 -9.33 -11.59
N ARG A 90 -0.81 -9.44 -10.93
CA ARG A 90 -0.48 -10.57 -10.08
C ARG A 90 -0.74 -10.18 -8.64
N VAL A 91 -1.74 -10.80 -8.03
CA VAL A 91 -2.02 -10.63 -6.60
C VAL A 91 -1.29 -11.70 -5.82
N LEU A 92 -0.52 -11.28 -4.83
CA LEU A 92 0.05 -12.15 -3.81
C LEU A 92 -0.92 -12.18 -2.61
N GLU A 93 -1.43 -13.36 -2.33
CA GLU A 93 -2.34 -13.58 -1.20
C GLU A 93 -1.51 -13.71 0.09
N LEU A 94 -1.59 -12.69 0.94
CA LEU A 94 -1.05 -12.72 2.28
C LEU A 94 -2.19 -12.89 3.28
N PRO A 95 -1.95 -13.61 4.39
CA PRO A 95 -2.98 -13.81 5.40
C PRO A 95 -3.35 -12.47 6.04
N VAL A 96 -4.66 -12.25 6.16
CA VAL A 96 -5.22 -11.12 6.93
C VAL A 96 -5.55 -11.65 8.32
N ASN A 97 -4.90 -11.11 9.34
CA ASN A 97 -5.24 -11.42 10.72
C ASN A 97 -6.45 -10.56 11.14
N GLU A 98 -7.61 -11.16 11.38
CA GLU A 98 -8.82 -10.43 11.73
C GLU A 98 -8.69 -9.64 13.04
N GLU A 99 -8.04 -10.20 14.07
CA GLU A 99 -7.81 -9.52 15.34
C GLU A 99 -6.85 -8.34 15.16
N GLY A 100 -5.78 -8.55 14.39
CA GLY A 100 -4.81 -7.51 14.07
C GLY A 100 -5.42 -6.39 13.23
N LEU A 101 -6.30 -6.74 12.28
CA LEU A 101 -7.05 -5.78 11.48
C LEU A 101 -8.02 -4.99 12.35
N LYS A 102 -8.77 -5.65 13.23
CA LYS A 102 -9.69 -5.00 14.16
C LYS A 102 -8.94 -4.03 15.08
N ALA A 103 -7.84 -4.46 15.69
CA ALA A 103 -7.00 -3.61 16.53
C ALA A 103 -6.37 -2.45 15.75
N TRP A 104 -6.10 -2.62 14.46
CA TRP A 104 -5.63 -1.54 13.60
C TRP A 104 -6.75 -0.56 13.25
N ILE A 105 -7.97 -1.05 12.95
CA ILE A 105 -9.16 -0.22 12.70
C ILE A 105 -9.52 0.58 13.96
N GLU A 106 -9.52 -0.04 15.15
CA GLU A 106 -9.81 0.64 16.43
C GLU A 106 -8.77 1.73 16.77
N ARG A 107 -7.53 1.61 16.24
CA ARG A 107 -6.49 2.64 16.38
C ARG A 107 -6.65 3.79 15.38
N GLN A 108 -7.37 3.56 14.30
CA GLN A 108 -7.63 4.54 13.26
C GLN A 108 -8.95 5.25 13.59
N GLU A 109 -8.95 6.58 13.63
CA GLU A 109 -10.20 7.35 13.81
C GLU A 109 -11.13 7.23 12.59
N HIS A 110 -10.59 6.75 11.46
CA HIS A 110 -11.24 6.73 10.15
C HIS A 110 -11.36 5.32 9.57
N SER A 111 -12.55 5.00 9.04
CA SER A 111 -12.87 3.71 8.41
C SER A 111 -12.44 3.61 6.93
N ASP A 112 -11.92 4.69 6.34
CA ASP A 112 -11.50 4.72 4.93
C ASP A 112 -10.06 4.18 4.78
N PRO A 113 -9.84 3.09 4.00
CA PRO A 113 -8.51 2.55 3.74
C PRO A 113 -7.51 3.58 3.20
N LEU A 114 -7.96 4.56 2.41
CA LEU A 114 -7.09 5.59 1.86
C LEU A 114 -6.62 6.58 2.94
N GLU A 115 -7.52 7.04 3.79
CA GLU A 115 -7.16 7.85 4.97
C GLU A 115 -6.23 7.06 5.89
N ALA A 116 -6.46 5.75 6.01
CA ALA A 116 -5.64 4.91 6.86
C ALA A 116 -4.22 4.66 6.30
N ALA A 117 -4.07 4.54 4.98
CA ALA A 117 -2.77 4.56 4.32
C ALA A 117 -2.05 5.90 4.50
N ARG A 118 -2.79 7.03 4.49
CA ARG A 118 -2.22 8.36 4.78
C ARG A 118 -1.80 8.50 6.24
N ALA A 119 -2.61 8.04 7.19
CA ALA A 119 -2.29 8.06 8.61
C ALA A 119 -1.04 7.21 8.91
N TRP A 120 -0.94 6.01 8.31
CA TRP A 120 0.28 5.22 8.40
C TRP A 120 1.50 5.96 7.80
N ALA A 121 1.34 6.60 6.64
CA ALA A 121 2.42 7.33 6.00
C ALA A 121 2.97 8.46 6.90
N ILE A 122 2.09 9.16 7.63
CA ILE A 122 2.48 10.14 8.64
C ILE A 122 3.32 9.47 9.74
N GLY A 123 2.86 8.34 10.29
CA GLY A 123 3.62 7.58 11.28
C GLY A 123 4.98 7.08 10.76
N TYR A 124 5.07 6.68 9.49
CA TYR A 124 6.32 6.30 8.84
C TYR A 124 7.33 7.46 8.82
N GLN A 125 6.88 8.68 8.46
CA GLN A 125 7.72 9.87 8.47
C GLN A 125 8.32 10.14 9.86
N GLU A 126 7.52 10.03 10.91
CA GLU A 126 8.00 10.28 12.28
C GLU A 126 9.09 9.29 12.72
N ARG A 127 8.92 7.99 12.39
CA ARG A 127 9.91 6.95 12.69
C ARG A 127 11.23 7.19 11.96
N HIS A 128 11.15 7.47 10.66
CA HIS A 128 12.35 7.72 9.85
C HIS A 128 13.05 9.04 10.21
N ARG A 129 12.31 10.08 10.63
CA ARG A 129 12.90 11.32 11.13
C ARG A 129 13.69 11.11 12.42
N LYS A 130 13.21 10.28 13.33
CA LYS A 130 13.93 9.92 14.57
C LYS A 130 15.20 9.11 14.27
N LYS A 131 15.15 8.20 13.30
CA LYS A 131 16.31 7.38 12.89
C LYS A 131 17.43 8.19 12.23
N ARG A 132 17.11 9.25 11.48
CA ARG A 132 18.10 10.15 10.84
C ARG A 132 18.77 11.15 11.80
N ARG A 133 18.28 11.27 13.04
CA ARG A 133 18.79 12.20 14.07
C ARG A 133 19.68 11.53 15.12
N ARG A 134 19.81 10.20 15.08
CA ARG A 134 20.79 9.42 15.86
C ARG A 134 21.97 9.10 14.96
#